data_AF-A0A836REX0-F1
#
_entry.id   AF-A0A836REX0-F1
#
_cell.length_a   1.000
_cell.length_b   1.000
_cell.length_c   1.000
_cell.angle_alpha   90.00
_cell.angle_beta   90.00
_cell.angle_gamma   90.00
#
_symmetry.space_group_name_H-M   'P 1'
#
loop_
_entity.id
_entity.type
_entity.pdbx_description
1 polymer ?
#
loop_
_entity_poly.entity_id
_entity_poly.type
_entity_poly.pdbx_seq_one_letter_code
_entity_poly.pdbx_strand_id
1 'polypeptide(L)'
;MSAKRMVRGTLILGLGFFSLIAQTLLFRDFLTAFEGNELGIGSFFASWLLWVGLGAVGGRWAAQRLSGLTERFALTALLYLPAFALQHELLLSARSLSGVAAYEVFPFGRMFAVSLIVNAPISFTTGLLFTLACRWAASRSPGVKGSEGETIDAAGLPVARVYILETFGSFIGGLLVTVWLARGLPAERIALVAG
;
A
#
# COMPACT_ATOMS: atom_id res chain seq x y z
N MET A 1 19.92 -17.51 -13.26
CA MET A 1 18.72 -16.67 -13.05
C MET A 1 18.94 -15.35 -13.79
N SER A 2 18.15 -15.01 -14.82
CA SER A 2 18.41 -13.80 -15.63
C SER A 2 18.25 -12.53 -14.78
N ALA A 3 19.20 -11.58 -14.87
CA ALA A 3 19.24 -10.34 -14.07
C ALA A 3 17.89 -9.59 -14.02
N LYS A 4 17.12 -9.62 -15.12
CA LYS A 4 15.78 -9.04 -15.19
C LYS A 4 14.79 -9.64 -14.19
N ARG A 5 14.85 -10.96 -13.94
CA ARG A 5 13.96 -11.67 -13.01
C ARG A 5 14.27 -11.33 -11.56
N MET A 6 15.55 -11.10 -11.25
CA MET A 6 16.01 -10.65 -9.94
C MET A 6 15.50 -9.24 -9.64
N VAL A 7 15.65 -8.30 -10.58
CA VAL A 7 15.13 -6.92 -10.45
C VAL A 7 13.63 -6.90 -10.19
N ARG A 8 12.84 -7.77 -10.83
CA ARG A 8 11.39 -7.87 -10.55
C ARG A 8 11.09 -8.32 -9.13
N GLY A 9 11.79 -9.36 -8.68
CA GLY A 9 11.64 -9.88 -7.34
C GLY A 9 11.94 -8.80 -6.30
N THR A 10 13.04 -8.07 -6.48
CA THR A 10 13.43 -6.96 -5.61
C THR A 10 12.41 -5.83 -5.61
N LEU A 11 11.86 -5.44 -6.76
CA LEU A 11 10.82 -4.40 -6.82
C LEU A 11 9.53 -4.80 -6.11
N ILE A 12 9.06 -6.04 -6.31
CA ILE A 12 7.85 -6.54 -5.65
C ILE A 12 8.05 -6.69 -4.14
N LEU A 13 9.23 -7.18 -3.73
CA LEU A 13 9.61 -7.23 -2.33
C LEU A 13 9.67 -5.81 -1.72
N GLY A 14 10.27 -4.86 -2.43
CA GLY A 14 10.34 -3.45 -2.03
C GLY A 14 8.96 -2.82 -1.85
N LEU A 15 7.98 -3.19 -2.69
CA LEU A 15 6.60 -2.71 -2.53
C LEU A 15 5.98 -3.18 -1.22
N GLY A 16 6.12 -4.46 -0.87
CA GLY A 16 5.62 -4.97 0.42
C GLY A 16 6.34 -4.34 1.59
N PHE A 17 7.67 -4.26 1.51
CA PHE A 17 8.53 -3.62 2.49
C PHE A 17 8.08 -2.19 2.80
N PHE A 18 7.94 -1.36 1.77
CA PHE A 18 7.50 0.02 1.93
C PHE A 18 6.03 0.09 2.37
N SER A 19 5.16 -0.76 1.83
CA SER A 19 3.74 -0.79 2.17
C SER A 19 3.51 -1.00 3.66
N LEU A 20 4.18 -1.97 4.28
CA LEU A 20 4.00 -2.21 5.71
C LEU A 20 4.61 -1.11 6.58
N ILE A 21 5.75 -0.55 6.17
CA ILE A 21 6.35 0.60 6.87
C ILE A 21 5.40 1.80 6.82
N ALA A 22 4.93 2.15 5.63
CA ALA A 22 4.00 3.24 5.41
C ALA A 22 2.71 3.05 6.22
N GLN A 23 2.09 1.86 6.15
CA GLN A 23 0.89 1.55 6.93
C GLN A 23 1.14 1.69 8.43
N THR A 24 2.26 1.18 8.93
CA THR A 24 2.57 1.21 10.38
C THR A 24 2.77 2.64 10.88
N LEU A 25 3.53 3.46 10.15
CA LEU A 25 3.77 4.86 10.51
C LEU A 25 2.47 5.68 10.45
N LEU A 26 1.75 5.59 9.33
CA LEU A 26 0.50 6.33 9.14
C LEU A 26 -0.58 5.91 10.13
N PHE A 27 -0.63 4.61 10.48
CA PHE A 27 -1.55 4.12 11.50
C PHE A 27 -1.22 4.68 12.88
N ARG A 28 0.07 4.73 13.24
CA ARG A 28 0.52 5.32 14.50
C ARG A 28 0.18 6.81 14.59
N ASP A 29 0.42 7.55 13.51
CA ASP A 29 0.10 8.97 13.44
C ASP A 29 -1.42 9.18 13.49
N PHE A 30 -2.19 8.25 12.90
CA PHE A 30 -3.64 8.26 12.95
C PHE A 30 -4.16 8.07 14.38
N LEU A 31 -3.65 7.08 15.11
CA LEU A 31 -4.03 6.88 16.51
C LEU A 31 -3.68 8.10 17.37
N THR A 32 -2.57 8.78 17.06
CA THR A 32 -2.18 10.01 17.75
C THR A 32 -3.14 11.16 17.44
N ALA A 33 -3.53 11.33 16.17
CA ALA A 33 -4.42 12.40 15.73
C ALA A 33 -5.86 12.25 16.25
N PHE A 34 -6.34 11.01 16.39
CA PHE A 34 -7.72 10.67 16.75
C PHE A 34 -7.88 10.06 18.15
N GLU A 35 -6.87 10.22 19.02
CA GLU A 35 -6.92 9.80 20.44
C GLU A 35 -7.10 8.27 20.66
N GLY A 36 -6.70 7.46 19.69
CA GLY A 36 -6.39 6.04 19.90
C GLY A 36 -7.52 5.14 20.45
N ASN A 37 -8.78 5.41 20.14
CA ASN A 37 -9.90 4.56 20.58
C ASN A 37 -10.16 3.36 19.64
N GLU A 38 -10.88 2.35 20.13
CA GLU A 38 -11.22 1.13 19.38
C GLU A 38 -11.97 1.42 18.07
N LEU A 39 -12.88 2.40 18.10
CA LEU A 39 -13.61 2.84 16.91
C LEU A 39 -12.70 3.52 15.88
N GLY A 40 -11.63 4.18 16.33
CA GLY A 40 -10.60 4.78 15.48
C GLY A 40 -9.79 3.72 14.76
N ILE A 41 -9.40 2.65 15.47
CA ILE A 41 -8.74 1.48 14.86
C ILE A 41 -9.64 0.87 13.78
N GLY A 42 -10.91 0.64 14.11
CA GLY A 42 -11.90 0.12 13.16
C GLY A 42 -12.09 1.03 11.95
N SER A 43 -12.19 2.35 12.17
CA SER A 43 -12.34 3.35 11.11
C SER A 43 -11.14 3.38 10.17
N PHE A 44 -9.93 3.31 10.72
CA PHE A 44 -8.69 3.27 9.95
C PHE A 44 -8.66 2.05 9.03
N PHE A 45 -8.82 0.84 9.58
CA PHE A 45 -8.73 -0.39 8.77
C PHE A 45 -9.90 -0.54 7.79
N ALA A 46 -11.12 -0.13 8.17
CA ALA A 46 -12.26 -0.16 7.27
C ALA A 46 -12.05 0.75 6.05
N SER A 47 -11.65 2.00 6.27
CA SER A 47 -11.36 2.94 5.18
C SER A 47 -10.14 2.53 4.36
N TRP A 48 -9.08 2.04 5.02
CA TRP A 48 -7.89 1.52 4.35
C TRP A 48 -8.23 0.37 3.40
N LEU A 49 -8.91 -0.67 3.89
CA LEU A 49 -9.26 -1.84 3.08
C LEU A 49 -10.25 -1.50 1.96
N LEU A 50 -11.21 -0.61 2.22
CA LEU A 50 -12.11 -0.09 1.18
C LEU A 50 -11.32 0.51 0.02
N TRP A 51 -10.37 1.39 0.30
CA TRP A 51 -9.55 2.04 -0.72
C TRP A 51 -8.56 1.10 -1.38
N VAL A 52 -7.99 0.11 -0.68
CA VAL A 52 -7.20 -0.96 -1.31
C VAL A 52 -8.04 -1.72 -2.32
N GLY A 53 -9.29 -2.07 -1.97
CA GLY A 53 -10.23 -2.72 -2.88
C GLY A 53 -10.53 -1.88 -4.12
N LEU A 54 -10.86 -0.60 -3.92
CA LEU A 54 -11.11 0.36 -5.01
C LEU A 54 -9.86 0.58 -5.87
N GLY A 55 -8.68 0.67 -5.25
CA GLY A 55 -7.40 0.75 -5.90
C GLY A 55 -7.13 -0.46 -6.79
N ALA A 56 -7.46 -1.67 -6.32
CA ALA A 56 -7.34 -2.88 -7.12
C ALA A 56 -8.27 -2.89 -8.34
N VAL A 57 -9.51 -2.41 -8.19
CA VAL A 57 -10.43 -2.20 -9.32
C VAL A 57 -9.83 -1.19 -10.31
N GLY A 58 -9.34 -0.05 -9.81
CA GLY A 58 -8.67 0.98 -10.59
C GLY A 58 -7.43 0.45 -11.32
N GLY A 59 -6.62 -0.39 -10.68
CA GLY A 59 -5.46 -1.05 -11.26
C GLY A 59 -5.84 -2.02 -12.38
N ARG A 60 -6.95 -2.77 -12.26
CA ARG A 60 -7.45 -3.63 -13.34
C ARG A 60 -7.85 -2.81 -14.56
N TRP A 61 -8.60 -1.73 -14.33
CA TRP A 61 -9.02 -0.80 -15.38
C TRP A 61 -7.80 -0.13 -16.04
N ALA A 62 -6.86 0.37 -15.23
CA ALA A 62 -5.65 1.03 -15.69
C ALA A 62 -4.78 0.09 -16.53
N ALA A 63 -4.65 -1.18 -16.14
CA ALA A 63 -3.88 -2.12 -16.93
C ALA A 63 -4.49 -2.45 -18.31
N GLN A 64 -5.81 -2.30 -18.46
CA GLN A 64 -6.50 -2.50 -19.73
C GLN A 64 -6.45 -1.26 -20.62
N ARG A 65 -6.55 -0.06 -20.04
CA ARG A 65 -6.67 1.21 -20.79
C ARG A 65 -5.36 1.98 -20.91
N LEU A 66 -4.44 1.77 -19.97
CA LEU A 66 -3.18 2.49 -19.81
C LEU A 66 -2.03 1.49 -19.70
N SER A 67 -1.83 0.65 -20.73
CA SER A 67 -0.81 -0.40 -20.74
C SER A 67 0.60 0.11 -20.38
N GLY A 68 0.91 1.37 -20.72
CA GLY A 68 2.16 2.05 -20.37
C GLY A 68 2.48 2.06 -18.87
N LEU A 69 1.47 2.10 -17.99
CA LEU A 69 1.67 2.01 -16.53
C LEU A 69 2.20 0.64 -16.09
N THR A 70 1.75 -0.42 -16.77
CA THR A 70 2.24 -1.78 -16.51
C THR A 70 3.62 -1.98 -17.13
N GLU A 71 3.86 -1.43 -18.33
CA GLU A 71 5.17 -1.54 -19.00
C GLU A 71 6.28 -0.84 -18.22
N ARG A 72 5.99 0.35 -17.68
CA ARG A 72 6.89 1.19 -16.89
C ARG A 72 6.67 1.03 -15.39
N PHE A 73 6.35 -0.19 -14.94
CA PHE A 73 5.97 -0.48 -13.56
C PHE A 73 6.92 0.10 -12.50
N ALA A 74 8.24 0.07 -12.74
CA ALA A 74 9.21 0.67 -11.80
C ALA A 74 9.01 2.18 -11.60
N LEU A 75 8.65 2.93 -12.66
CA LEU A 75 8.31 4.35 -12.54
C LEU A 75 6.93 4.53 -11.90
N THR A 76 5.97 3.67 -12.25
CA THR A 76 4.63 3.68 -11.65
C THR A 76 4.69 3.43 -10.14
N ALA A 77 5.60 2.56 -9.68
CA ALA A 77 5.82 2.30 -8.26
C ALA A 77 6.26 3.55 -7.48
N LEU A 78 6.87 4.55 -8.13
CA LEU A 78 7.22 5.82 -7.48
C LEU A 78 5.99 6.64 -7.07
N LEU A 79 4.78 6.33 -7.56
CA LEU A 79 3.53 6.94 -7.07
C LEU A 79 3.30 6.71 -5.57
N TYR A 80 3.95 5.71 -4.98
CA TYR A 80 3.87 5.42 -3.56
C TYR A 80 4.41 6.58 -2.70
N LEU A 81 5.48 7.26 -3.15
CA LEU A 81 6.10 8.38 -2.43
C LEU A 81 5.20 9.63 -2.31
N PRO A 82 4.65 10.21 -3.40
CA PRO A 82 3.75 11.34 -3.29
C PRO A 82 2.43 10.95 -2.61
N ALA A 83 1.98 9.69 -2.75
CA ALA A 83 0.80 9.21 -2.03
C ALA A 83 1.04 9.19 -0.50
N PHE A 84 2.22 8.77 -0.06
CA PHE A 84 2.59 8.77 1.35
C PHE A 84 2.64 10.19 1.89
N ALA A 85 3.35 11.09 1.20
CA ALA A 85 3.45 12.49 1.59
C ALA A 85 2.08 13.16 1.65
N LEU A 86 1.22 12.96 0.65
CA LEU A 86 -0.13 13.51 0.63
C LEU A 86 -0.98 13.00 1.80
N GLN A 87 -0.95 11.69 2.09
CA GLN A 87 -1.71 11.13 3.21
C GLN A 87 -1.20 11.64 4.56
N HIS A 88 0.12 11.76 4.73
CA HIS A 88 0.72 12.33 5.93
C HIS A 88 0.27 13.78 6.15
N GLU A 89 0.31 14.63 5.11
CA GLU A 89 -0.16 16.01 5.17
C GLU A 89 -1.67 16.13 5.48
N LEU A 90 -2.50 15.27 4.86
CA LEU A 90 -3.92 15.21 5.15
C LEU A 90 -4.19 14.81 6.60
N LEU A 91 -3.37 13.92 7.15
CA LEU A 91 -3.49 13.46 8.53
C LEU A 91 -3.11 14.54 9.54
N LEU A 92 -2.01 15.27 9.29
CA LEU A 92 -1.64 16.45 10.09
C LEU A 92 -2.73 17.52 10.07
N SER A 93 -3.45 17.63 8.95
CA SER A 93 -4.55 18.56 8.76
C SER A 93 -5.92 18.01 9.20
N ALA A 94 -6.01 16.79 9.75
CA ALA A 94 -7.28 16.10 9.99
C ALA A 94 -8.27 16.92 10.86
N ARG A 95 -7.77 17.64 11.87
CA ARG A 95 -8.60 18.52 12.73
C ARG A 95 -9.07 19.78 12.01
N SER A 96 -8.23 20.39 11.17
CA SER A 96 -8.64 21.56 10.39
C SER A 96 -9.65 21.19 9.31
N LEU A 97 -9.50 20.00 8.69
CA LEU A 97 -10.47 19.44 7.74
C LEU A 97 -11.84 19.18 8.37
N SER A 98 -11.90 18.84 9.65
CA SER A 98 -13.16 18.49 10.35
C SER A 98 -13.77 19.63 11.16
N GLY A 99 -13.08 20.78 11.26
CA GLY A 99 -13.46 21.89 12.12
C GLY A 99 -13.56 21.50 13.60
N VAL A 100 -12.83 20.47 14.03
CA VAL A 100 -12.81 20.01 15.43
C VAL A 100 -11.69 20.76 16.15
N ALA A 101 -12.03 21.46 17.23
CA ALA A 101 -11.04 22.18 18.01
C ALA A 101 -10.06 21.23 18.71
N ALA A 102 -8.85 21.69 19.03
CA ALA A 102 -7.83 20.84 19.66
C ALA A 102 -8.23 20.33 21.07
N TYR A 103 -9.13 21.03 21.74
CA TYR A 103 -9.64 20.70 23.08
C TYR A 103 -10.92 19.86 23.08
N GLU A 104 -11.46 19.53 21.91
CA GLU A 104 -12.67 18.72 21.76
C GLU A 104 -12.28 17.27 21.41
N VAL A 105 -12.94 16.31 22.06
CA VAL A 105 -12.82 14.89 21.70
C VAL A 105 -13.35 14.70 20.28
N PHE A 106 -12.58 14.02 19.43
CA PHE A 106 -12.96 13.85 18.03
C PHE A 106 -14.27 13.04 17.88
N PRO A 107 -15.37 13.63 17.37
CA PRO A 107 -16.63 12.90 17.26
C PRO A 107 -16.52 11.76 16.24
N PHE A 108 -17.02 10.57 16.57
CA PHE A 108 -16.87 9.36 15.73
C PHE A 108 -17.31 9.58 14.27
N GLY A 109 -18.48 10.18 14.04
CA GLY A 109 -18.98 10.40 12.67
C GLY A 109 -18.04 11.25 11.82
N ARG A 110 -17.42 12.28 12.43
CA ARG A 110 -16.41 13.11 11.75
C ARG A 110 -15.11 12.35 11.56
N MET A 111 -14.68 11.58 12.57
CA MET A 111 -13.46 10.75 12.48
C MET A 111 -13.58 9.75 11.33
N PHE A 112 -14.69 9.04 11.21
CA PHE A 112 -14.91 8.08 10.13
C PHE A 112 -14.89 8.77 8.76
N ALA A 113 -15.61 9.89 8.62
CA ALA A 113 -15.63 10.67 7.36
C ALA A 113 -14.23 11.17 6.96
N VAL A 114 -13.47 11.71 7.92
CA VAL A 114 -12.09 12.15 7.66
C VAL A 114 -11.18 10.96 7.36
N SER A 115 -11.34 9.82 8.04
CA SER A 115 -10.54 8.62 7.77
C SER A 115 -10.70 8.14 6.32
N LEU A 116 -11.91 8.23 5.76
CA LEU A 116 -12.14 7.93 4.34
C LEU A 116 -11.36 8.87 3.41
N ILE A 117 -11.20 10.14 3.75
CA ILE A 117 -10.44 11.09 2.92
C ILE A 117 -8.94 10.88 3.10
N VAL A 118 -8.49 10.85 4.36
CA VAL A 118 -7.08 10.77 4.73
C VAL A 118 -6.45 9.47 4.24
N ASN A 119 -7.13 8.32 4.39
CA ASN A 119 -6.55 7.03 3.99
C ASN A 119 -6.59 6.77 2.47
N ALA A 120 -7.27 7.60 1.69
CA ALA A 120 -7.43 7.37 0.25
C ALA A 120 -6.09 7.28 -0.52
N PRO A 121 -5.12 8.21 -0.36
CA PRO A 121 -3.96 8.26 -1.23
C PRO A 121 -3.08 7.01 -1.19
N ILE A 122 -2.65 6.56 -0.01
CA ILE A 122 -1.74 5.42 0.10
C ILE A 122 -2.48 4.10 -0.14
N SER A 123 -3.71 3.98 0.38
CA SER A 123 -4.45 2.73 0.35
C SER A 123 -4.90 2.42 -1.08
N PHE A 124 -5.38 3.43 -1.80
CA PHE A 124 -5.72 3.29 -3.22
C PHE A 124 -4.48 2.94 -4.05
N THR A 125 -3.38 3.65 -3.83
CA THR A 125 -2.10 3.39 -4.52
C THR A 125 -1.60 1.96 -4.26
N THR A 126 -1.74 1.46 -3.04
CA THR A 126 -1.38 0.08 -2.67
C THR A 126 -2.16 -0.95 -3.49
N GLY A 127 -3.48 -0.85 -3.52
CA GLY A 127 -4.32 -1.77 -4.29
C GLY A 127 -4.06 -1.69 -5.80
N LEU A 128 -3.85 -0.48 -6.31
CA LEU A 128 -3.52 -0.22 -7.71
C LEU A 128 -2.19 -0.88 -8.08
N LEU A 129 -1.14 -0.61 -7.32
CA LEU A 129 0.20 -1.12 -7.60
C LEU A 129 0.30 -2.63 -7.43
N PHE A 130 -0.38 -3.23 -6.45
CA PHE A 130 -0.45 -4.68 -6.32
C PHE A 130 -1.06 -5.33 -7.57
N THR A 131 -2.16 -4.77 -8.06
CA THR A 131 -2.84 -5.28 -9.27
C THR A 131 -1.99 -5.12 -10.52
N LEU A 132 -1.31 -3.98 -10.67
CA LEU A 132 -0.37 -3.74 -11.76
C LEU A 132 0.86 -4.66 -11.66
N ALA A 133 1.37 -4.93 -10.46
CA ALA A 133 2.49 -5.84 -10.22
C ALA A 133 2.15 -7.27 -10.68
N CYS A 134 0.96 -7.76 -10.32
CA CYS A 134 0.46 -9.05 -10.76
C CYS A 134 0.42 -9.16 -12.30
N ARG A 135 -0.09 -8.14 -12.99
CA ARG A 135 -0.13 -8.11 -14.45
C ARG A 135 1.25 -7.96 -15.11
N TRP A 136 2.13 -7.17 -14.49
CA TRP A 136 3.51 -7.03 -14.95
C TRP A 136 4.30 -8.33 -14.81
N ALA A 137 4.08 -9.10 -13.74
CA ALA A 137 4.66 -10.42 -13.55
C ALA A 137 4.07 -11.47 -14.50
N ALA A 138 2.77 -11.41 -14.79
CA ALA A 138 2.08 -12.33 -15.70
C ALA A 138 2.47 -12.12 -17.17
N SER A 139 2.48 -10.87 -17.66
CA SER A 139 2.77 -10.51 -19.06
C SER A 139 4.15 -10.94 -19.59
N ARG A 140 5.07 -11.32 -18.70
CA ARG A 140 6.45 -11.69 -19.05
C ARG A 140 6.91 -13.00 -18.42
N SER A 141 5.98 -13.85 -17.99
CA SER A 141 6.26 -15.26 -17.72
C SER A 141 6.21 -16.01 -19.06
N PRO A 142 7.21 -16.84 -19.41
CA PRO A 142 7.12 -17.68 -20.60
C PRO A 142 5.86 -18.54 -20.47
N GLY A 143 4.99 -18.47 -21.48
CA GLY A 143 3.71 -19.18 -21.47
C GLY A 143 3.95 -20.68 -21.27
N VAL A 144 3.51 -21.20 -20.13
CA VAL A 144 3.29 -22.65 -20.01
C VAL A 144 2.03 -22.92 -20.85
N LYS A 145 2.21 -23.40 -22.07
CA LYS A 145 1.15 -24.11 -22.79
C LYS A 145 0.96 -25.43 -22.02
N GLY A 146 -0.06 -25.50 -21.18
CA GLY A 146 -0.47 -26.76 -20.56
C GLY A 146 -0.99 -27.70 -21.64
N SER A 147 -0.44 -28.92 -21.69
CA SER A 147 -1.13 -30.06 -22.29
C SER A 147 -2.38 -30.36 -21.47
N GLU A 148 -3.49 -30.59 -22.18
CA GLU A 148 -4.65 -31.36 -21.75
C GLU A 148 -5.40 -30.89 -20.48
N GLY A 149 -6.50 -30.15 -20.72
CA GLY A 149 -7.80 -30.48 -20.13
C GLY A 149 -8.14 -30.02 -18.71
N GLU A 150 -7.18 -29.71 -17.84
CA GLU A 150 -7.46 -29.13 -16.52
C GLU A 150 -6.90 -27.71 -16.42
N THR A 151 -7.80 -26.72 -16.44
CA THR A 151 -7.49 -25.31 -16.25
C THR A 151 -7.13 -25.03 -14.79
N ILE A 152 -5.91 -25.37 -14.38
CA ILE A 152 -5.25 -24.62 -13.30
C ILE A 152 -4.97 -23.24 -13.90
N ASP A 153 -5.69 -22.22 -13.45
CA ASP A 153 -5.56 -20.85 -13.93
C ASP A 153 -4.08 -20.44 -13.98
N ALA A 154 -3.49 -20.40 -15.18
CA ALA A 154 -2.11 -19.93 -15.40
C ALA A 154 -1.92 -18.47 -14.92
N ALA A 155 -3.02 -17.76 -14.64
CA ALA A 155 -3.07 -16.46 -13.99
C ALA A 155 -2.81 -16.50 -12.46
N GLY A 156 -3.10 -17.61 -11.78
CA GLY A 156 -2.93 -17.76 -10.32
C GLY A 156 -1.48 -17.91 -9.87
N LEU A 157 -0.64 -18.60 -10.67
CA LEU A 157 0.78 -18.81 -10.38
C LEU A 157 1.61 -17.50 -10.29
N PRO A 158 1.44 -16.53 -11.21
CA PRO A 158 2.06 -15.20 -11.09
C PRO A 158 1.56 -14.40 -9.89
N VAL A 159 0.25 -14.43 -9.60
CA VAL A 159 -0.35 -13.69 -8.47
C VAL A 159 0.18 -14.23 -7.14
N ALA A 160 0.20 -15.56 -6.96
CA ALA A 160 0.73 -16.18 -5.76
C ALA A 160 2.21 -15.83 -5.52
N ARG A 161 3.03 -15.81 -6.58
CA ARG A 161 4.45 -15.39 -6.48
C ARG A 161 4.60 -13.93 -6.09
N VAL A 162 3.79 -13.04 -6.67
CA VAL A 162 3.80 -11.62 -6.33
C VAL A 162 3.41 -11.43 -4.87
N TYR A 163 2.33 -12.11 -4.44
CA TYR A 163 1.87 -12.07 -3.06
C TYR A 163 2.90 -12.60 -2.06
N ILE A 164 3.56 -13.74 -2.34
CA ILE A 164 4.62 -14.27 -1.47
C ILE A 164 5.77 -13.28 -1.32
N LEU A 165 6.24 -12.70 -2.43
CA LEU A 165 7.35 -11.75 -2.41
C LEU A 165 6.98 -10.45 -1.69
N GLU A 166 5.78 -9.93 -1.95
CA GLU A 166 5.25 -8.74 -1.29
C GLU A 166 5.06 -9.00 0.20
N THR A 167 4.43 -10.10 0.60
CA THR A 167 4.28 -10.51 2.01
C THR A 167 5.64 -10.66 2.71
N PHE A 168 6.63 -11.24 2.04
CA PHE A 168 7.98 -11.36 2.61
C PHE A 168 8.66 -10.00 2.78
N GLY A 169 8.49 -9.10 1.81
CA GLY A 169 8.91 -7.71 1.93
C GLY A 169 8.23 -7.03 3.12
N SER A 170 6.91 -7.16 3.23
CA SER A 170 6.11 -6.64 4.34
C SER A 170 6.62 -7.16 5.67
N PHE A 171 6.85 -8.47 5.81
CA PHE A 171 7.44 -9.06 7.02
C PHE A 171 8.76 -8.40 7.42
N ILE A 172 9.69 -8.23 6.48
CA ILE A 172 10.97 -7.54 6.73
C ILE A 172 10.72 -6.08 7.14
N GLY A 173 9.84 -5.38 6.45
CA GLY A 173 9.47 -3.99 6.75
C GLY A 173 8.92 -3.85 8.16
N GLY A 174 8.08 -4.79 8.59
CA GLY A 174 7.50 -4.87 9.92
C GLY A 174 8.56 -5.03 11.00
N LEU A 175 9.47 -5.99 10.82
CA LEU A 175 10.59 -6.17 11.75
C LEU A 175 11.45 -4.92 11.85
N LEU A 176 11.80 -4.30 10.72
CA LEU A 176 12.66 -3.11 10.72
C LEU A 176 11.97 -1.88 11.33
N VAL A 177 10.72 -1.61 10.99
CA VAL A 177 9.99 -0.45 11.55
C VAL A 177 9.80 -0.62 13.05
N THR A 178 9.48 -1.82 13.54
CA THR A 178 9.40 -2.09 14.99
C THR A 178 10.74 -1.81 15.67
N VAL A 179 11.85 -2.28 15.10
CA VAL A 179 13.19 -2.07 15.63
C VAL A 179 13.61 -0.60 15.60
N TRP A 180 13.28 0.14 14.53
CA TRP A 180 13.60 1.56 14.40
C TRP A 180 12.78 2.43 15.36
N LEU A 181 11.48 2.15 15.50
CA LEU A 181 10.62 2.83 16.49
C LEU A 181 11.08 2.53 17.92
N ALA A 182 11.47 1.29 18.22
CA ALA A 182 12.02 0.92 19.54
C ALA A 182 13.32 1.68 19.88
N ARG A 183 14.09 2.08 18.85
CA ARG A 183 15.29 2.92 19.00
C ARG A 183 15.00 4.42 19.00
N GLY A 184 13.73 4.82 18.96
CA GLY A 184 13.32 6.23 19.01
C GLY A 184 13.58 7.00 17.71
N LEU A 185 13.71 6.32 16.56
CA LEU A 185 13.79 7.04 15.29
C LEU A 185 12.43 7.71 14.98
N PRO A 186 12.44 8.97 14.53
CA PRO A 186 11.22 9.67 14.15
C PRO A 186 10.68 9.11 12.81
N ALA A 187 9.36 9.17 12.64
CA ALA A 187 8.65 8.52 11.53
C ALA A 187 9.11 9.01 10.16
N GLU A 188 9.42 10.30 10.05
CA GLU A 188 9.87 10.94 8.81
C GLU A 188 11.23 10.37 8.36
N ARG A 189 12.14 10.15 9.32
CA ARG A 189 13.45 9.52 9.01
C ARG A 189 13.27 8.07 8.59
N ILE A 190 12.35 7.33 9.19
CA ILE A 190 12.08 5.95 8.79
C ILE A 190 11.55 5.90 7.36
N ALA A 191 10.57 6.75 7.03
CA ALA A 191 9.99 6.81 5.69
C ALA A 191 11.03 7.19 4.62
N LEU A 192 11.93 8.13 4.91
CA LEU A 192 13.00 8.54 4.00
C LEU A 192 14.09 7.48 3.80
N VAL A 193 14.40 6.67 4.82
CA VAL A 193 15.38 5.58 4.72
C VAL A 193 14.78 4.36 4.01
N ALA A 194 13.47 4.18 4.10
CA ALA A 194 12.76 3.05 3.53
C ALA A 194 12.30 3.23 2.08
N GLY A 195 12.13 4.47 1.62
CA GLY A 195 11.70 4.84 0.26
C GLY A 195 12.85 5.14 -0.68
#